data_AF-A0A926HHK3-F1
#
_entry.id   AF-A0A926HHK3-F1
#
_cell.length_a   1.000
_cell.length_b   1.000
_cell.length_c   1.000
_cell.angle_alpha   90.00
_cell.angle_beta   90.00
_cell.angle_gamma   90.00
#
_symmetry.space_group_name_H-M   'P 1'
#
loop_
_entity.id
_entity.type
_entity.pdbx_description
1 polymer ?
#
loop_
_entity_poly.entity_id
_entity_poly.type
_entity_poly.pdbx_seq_one_letter_code
_entity_poly.pdbx_strand_id
1 'polypeptide(L)'
;MGKLIDKKIVRPRKTRAKVKGRIVDSLTSAGTIRKDVLGVKTIVTGTVRGRTPRAGEPDILDRAIEVIGTADDAMRWMGTPIRALDYATPISVIHTAKGRESVLAVLTNLDHGVL
;
A
#
# COMPACT_ATOMS: atom_id res chain seq x y z
N MET A 1 -9.91 22.83 -57.18
CA MET A 1 -8.82 22.73 -56.17
C MET A 1 -9.47 22.41 -54.82
N GLY A 2 -9.69 21.12 -54.51
CA GLY A 2 -9.00 20.42 -53.40
C GLY A 2 -9.88 20.39 -52.13
N LYS A 3 -10.61 19.28 -51.86
CA LYS A 3 -10.37 18.28 -50.78
C LYS A 3 -10.13 18.90 -49.38
N LEU A 4 -10.59 18.36 -48.24
CA LEU A 4 -11.43 17.25 -47.80
C LEU A 4 -11.26 17.30 -46.26
N ILE A 5 -12.36 17.14 -45.47
CA ILE A 5 -12.45 16.58 -44.08
C ILE A 5 -11.58 17.20 -42.95
N ASP A 6 -12.04 17.38 -41.71
CA ASP A 6 -12.54 16.34 -40.80
C ASP A 6 -13.23 17.02 -39.59
N LYS A 7 -14.55 16.90 -39.42
CA LYS A 7 -15.24 16.02 -38.45
C LYS A 7 -14.66 16.01 -37.02
N LYS A 8 -15.29 16.75 -36.10
CA LYS A 8 -15.57 16.22 -34.75
C LYS A 8 -17.02 16.47 -34.35
N ILE A 9 -17.77 15.37 -34.43
CA ILE A 9 -19.17 15.21 -34.06
C ILE A 9 -19.26 15.28 -32.53
N VAL A 10 -19.88 16.35 -32.02
CA VAL A 10 -20.32 16.46 -30.63
C VAL A 10 -21.49 15.50 -30.44
N ARG A 11 -21.31 14.42 -29.67
CA ARG A 11 -22.40 13.52 -29.31
C ARG A 11 -23.09 14.01 -28.02
N PRO A 12 -24.44 14.05 -27.95
CA PRO A 12 -25.17 14.59 -26.82
C PRO A 12 -25.33 13.61 -25.64
N ARG A 13 -25.69 14.22 -24.49
CA ARG A 13 -25.89 13.70 -23.13
C ARG A 13 -26.67 12.37 -23.02
N LYS A 14 -26.27 11.52 -22.05
CA LYS A 14 -27.17 10.53 -21.43
C LYS A 14 -27.35 10.81 -19.94
N THR A 15 -28.60 10.74 -19.54
CA THR A 15 -29.23 11.10 -18.28
C THR A 15 -29.01 10.07 -17.17
N ARG A 16 -29.15 10.57 -15.94
CA ARG A 16 -29.13 9.91 -14.63
C ARG A 16 -30.13 8.74 -14.56
N ALA A 17 -29.69 7.59 -14.06
CA ALA A 17 -30.57 6.50 -13.62
C ALA A 17 -30.22 6.10 -12.17
N LYS A 18 -31.24 6.08 -11.31
CA LYS A 18 -31.18 5.68 -9.91
C LYS A 18 -31.55 4.20 -9.84
N VAL A 19 -30.65 3.34 -9.35
CA VAL A 19 -30.98 1.94 -9.05
C VAL A 19 -31.02 1.74 -7.55
N LYS A 20 -32.22 1.39 -7.09
CA LYS A 20 -32.57 0.92 -5.75
C LYS A 20 -32.38 -0.60 -5.78
N GLY A 21 -31.54 -1.15 -4.90
CA GLY A 21 -31.28 -2.58 -4.88
C GLY A 21 -30.54 -2.99 -3.62
N ARG A 22 -31.30 -3.22 -2.55
CA ARG A 22 -30.90 -3.95 -1.35
C ARG A 22 -30.70 -5.41 -1.78
N ILE A 23 -29.51 -5.97 -1.57
CA ILE A 23 -29.32 -7.43 -1.53
C ILE A 23 -28.35 -7.70 -0.39
N VAL A 24 -28.94 -8.17 0.70
CA VAL A 24 -28.28 -8.91 1.77
C VAL A 24 -28.16 -10.38 1.33
N ASP A 25 -27.30 -11.11 2.03
CA ASP A 25 -27.24 -12.57 2.13
C ASP A 25 -26.42 -13.36 1.07
N SER A 26 -25.22 -13.74 1.51
CA SER A 26 -24.76 -15.13 1.62
C SER A 26 -25.05 -16.11 0.48
N LEU A 27 -24.05 -16.39 -0.36
CA LEU A 27 -23.92 -17.72 -0.98
C LEU A 27 -22.44 -18.14 -1.08
N THR A 28 -22.13 -19.14 -0.24
CA THR A 28 -21.18 -20.23 -0.50
C THR A 28 -20.98 -20.49 -1.99
N SER A 29 -19.75 -20.38 -2.47
CA SER A 29 -19.39 -20.92 -3.77
C SER A 29 -18.19 -21.85 -3.62
N ALA A 30 -18.49 -23.14 -3.73
CA ALA A 30 -17.52 -24.22 -3.81
C ALA A 30 -16.73 -24.11 -5.12
N GLY A 31 -15.44 -23.82 -5.00
CA GLY A 31 -14.50 -23.81 -6.13
C GLY A 31 -13.93 -25.20 -6.38
N THR A 32 -14.41 -25.88 -7.41
CA THR A 32 -13.83 -27.10 -8.00
C THR A 32 -12.39 -26.87 -8.44
N ILE A 33 -11.43 -27.60 -7.87
CA ILE A 33 -10.02 -27.58 -8.31
C ILE A 33 -9.83 -28.61 -9.43
N ARG A 34 -9.59 -28.13 -10.66
CA ARG A 34 -9.08 -28.96 -11.76
C ARG A 34 -7.59 -29.24 -11.53
N LYS A 35 -7.20 -30.51 -11.66
CA LYS A 35 -5.81 -31.00 -11.63
C LYS A 35 -5.27 -31.01 -13.06
N ASP A 36 -4.27 -30.17 -13.35
CA ASP A 36 -3.33 -30.32 -14.46
C ASP A 36 -2.01 -29.62 -14.03
N VAL A 37 -1.00 -30.37 -13.57
CA VAL A 37 0.24 -30.75 -14.30
C VAL A 37 1.23 -29.58 -14.53
N LEU A 38 2.31 -29.63 -13.74
CA LEU A 38 3.64 -29.01 -13.88
C LEU A 38 3.80 -27.49 -13.63
N GLY A 39 4.53 -27.17 -12.56
CA GLY A 39 5.27 -25.91 -12.41
C GLY A 39 4.94 -25.17 -11.11
N VAL A 40 5.79 -25.35 -10.10
CA VAL A 40 5.73 -24.70 -8.78
C VAL A 40 5.34 -23.22 -8.88
N LYS A 41 4.19 -22.87 -8.30
CA LYS A 41 3.93 -21.49 -7.87
C LYS A 41 3.53 -21.54 -6.40
N THR A 42 4.52 -21.31 -5.56
CA THR A 42 4.38 -21.08 -4.13
C THR A 42 3.28 -20.05 -3.90
N ILE A 43 2.09 -20.52 -3.58
CA ILE A 43 1.03 -19.72 -2.98
C ILE A 43 1.44 -19.43 -1.54
N VAL A 44 2.36 -18.47 -1.34
CA VAL A 44 2.38 -17.72 -0.09
C VAL A 44 1.23 -16.72 -0.17
N THR A 45 -0.01 -17.24 -0.10
CA THR A 45 -1.16 -16.43 0.29
C THR A 45 -1.11 -16.30 1.81
N GLY A 46 -0.07 -15.62 2.30
CA GLY A 46 -0.14 -14.98 3.59
C GLY A 46 -1.13 -13.85 3.42
N THR A 47 -2.30 -13.96 4.04
CA THR A 47 -3.22 -12.84 4.19
C THR A 47 -2.40 -11.68 4.77
N VAL A 48 -2.11 -10.64 3.96
CA VAL A 48 -1.62 -9.37 4.48
C VAL A 48 -2.79 -8.78 5.24
N ARG A 49 -2.95 -9.22 6.49
CA ARG A 49 -3.82 -8.57 7.45
C ARG A 49 -3.17 -7.23 7.69
N GLY A 50 -3.56 -6.24 6.90
CA GLY A 50 -3.21 -4.85 7.13
C GLY A 50 -3.56 -4.57 8.58
N ARG A 51 -2.54 -4.47 9.41
CA ARG A 51 -2.73 -4.09 10.80
C ARG A 51 -3.17 -2.65 10.76
N THR A 52 -4.42 -2.38 11.12
CA THR A 52 -4.86 -1.03 11.42
C THR A 52 -3.98 -0.51 12.57
N PRO A 53 -3.33 0.66 12.44
CA PRO A 53 -2.66 1.29 13.56
C PRO A 53 -3.61 1.28 14.76
N ARG A 54 -3.11 0.88 15.93
CA ARG A 54 -3.91 0.99 17.16
C ARG A 54 -4.24 2.48 17.29
N ALA A 55 -5.50 2.82 17.53
CA ALA A 55 -5.94 4.21 17.58
C ALA A 55 -5.03 5.01 18.53
N GLY A 56 -4.20 5.91 17.97
CA GLY A 56 -3.19 6.69 18.69
C GLY A 56 -1.72 6.39 18.36
N GLU A 57 -1.41 5.33 17.59
CA GLU A 57 -0.03 5.09 17.13
C GLU A 57 0.26 5.98 15.90
N PRO A 58 1.26 6.87 15.95
CA PRO A 58 1.57 7.76 14.82
C PRO A 58 1.95 6.94 13.58
N ASP A 59 1.64 7.47 12.40
CA ASP A 59 2.17 6.88 11.18
C ASP A 59 3.71 6.96 11.23
N ILE A 60 4.38 5.88 10.83
CA ILE A 60 5.84 5.83 10.82
C ILE A 60 6.38 6.91 9.88
N LEU A 61 5.68 7.14 8.77
CA LEU A 61 6.07 8.16 7.81
C LEU A 61 5.93 9.57 8.41
N ASP A 62 4.83 9.86 9.09
CA ASP A 62 4.63 11.15 9.76
C ASP A 62 5.73 11.39 10.80
N ARG A 63 6.06 10.37 11.61
CA ARG A 63 7.14 10.47 12.59
C ARG A 63 8.51 10.64 11.93
N ALA A 64 8.76 9.99 10.79
CA ALA A 64 9.99 10.18 10.04
C ALA A 64 10.11 11.60 9.48
N ILE A 65 9.01 12.20 9.03
CA ILE A 65 8.97 13.59 8.57
C ILE A 65 9.27 14.55 9.73
N GLU A 66 8.72 14.32 10.93
CA GLU A 66 9.00 15.14 12.10
C GLU A 66 10.48 15.15 12.48
N VAL A 67 11.15 13.99 12.44
CA VAL A 67 12.54 13.84 12.87
C VAL A 67 13.52 14.29 11.78
N ILE A 68 13.25 13.96 10.52
CA ILE A 68 14.17 14.22 9.38
C ILE A 68 13.91 15.60 8.76
N GLY A 69 12.67 16.09 8.84
CA GLY A 69 12.26 17.44 8.44
C GLY A 69 11.46 17.49 7.14
N THR A 70 11.86 16.75 6.09
CA THR A 70 11.18 16.78 4.79
C THR A 70 10.61 15.41 4.39
N ALA A 71 9.50 15.41 3.66
CA ALA A 71 8.88 14.19 3.15
C ALA A 71 9.77 13.44 2.15
N ASP A 72 10.54 14.16 1.33
CA ASP A 72 11.46 13.55 0.37
C ASP A 72 12.60 12.83 1.12
N ASP A 73 13.22 13.49 2.09
CA ASP A 73 14.30 12.89 2.88
C ASP A 73 13.79 11.75 3.75
N ALA A 74 12.59 11.87 4.33
CA ALA A 74 11.96 10.79 5.08
C ALA A 74 11.72 9.56 4.19
N MET A 75 11.21 9.75 2.97
CA MET A 75 11.00 8.64 2.03
C MET A 75 12.32 8.02 1.57
N ARG A 76 13.36 8.84 1.34
CA ARG A 76 14.72 8.34 1.02
C ARG A 76 15.30 7.55 2.18
N TRP A 77 15.13 8.02 3.41
CA TRP A 77 15.54 7.32 4.62
C TRP A 77 14.78 5.99 4.80
N MET A 78 13.47 5.97 4.54
CA MET A 78 12.64 4.76 4.61
C MET A 78 13.09 3.66 3.63
N GLY A 79 13.74 4.04 2.54
CA GLY A 79 14.36 3.14 1.57
C GLY A 79 15.83 2.82 1.82
N THR A 80 16.47 3.46 2.81
CA THR A 80 17.89 3.28 3.11
C THR A 80 18.07 2.11 4.09
N PRO A 81 18.95 1.13 3.80
CA PRO A 81 19.30 0.07 4.74
C PRO A 81 19.92 0.62 6.03
N ILE A 82 19.40 0.22 7.19
CA ILE A 82 19.87 0.72 8.49
C ILE A 82 20.53 -0.41 9.27
N ARG A 83 21.76 -0.19 9.76
CA ARG A 83 22.52 -1.19 10.54
C ARG A 83 21.77 -1.66 11.80
N ALA A 84 21.10 -0.76 12.50
CA ALA A 84 20.30 -1.08 13.70
C ALA A 84 19.07 -1.95 13.40
N LEU A 85 18.68 -2.08 12.12
CA LEU A 85 17.60 -2.95 11.64
C LEU A 85 18.16 -4.18 10.93
N ASP A 86 19.36 -4.65 11.29
CA ASP A 86 20.06 -5.76 10.60
C ASP A 86 20.23 -5.52 9.10
N TYR A 87 20.53 -4.28 8.70
CA TYR A 87 20.62 -3.83 7.31
C TYR A 87 19.31 -3.99 6.51
N ALA A 88 18.17 -4.14 7.18
CA ALA A 88 16.88 -4.03 6.53
C ALA A 88 16.53 -2.55 6.25
N THR A 89 15.69 -2.33 5.25
CA THR A 89 15.10 -1.01 5.00
C THR A 89 13.90 -0.80 5.92
N PRO A 90 13.69 0.39 6.49
CA PRO A 90 12.52 0.68 7.33
C PRO A 90 11.20 0.25 6.67
N ILE A 91 11.01 0.56 5.38
CA ILE A 91 9.80 0.20 4.65
C ILE A 91 9.55 -1.31 4.58
N SER A 92 10.60 -2.15 4.62
CA SER A 92 10.45 -3.61 4.58
C SER A 92 9.99 -4.20 5.92
N VAL A 93 10.30 -3.56 7.05
CA VAL A 93 10.07 -4.13 8.39
C VAL A 93 8.82 -3.59 9.08
N ILE A 94 8.31 -2.42 8.68
CA ILE A 94 7.11 -1.78 9.26
C ILE A 94 5.82 -2.60 9.11
N HIS A 95 5.82 -3.65 8.29
CA HIS A 95 4.68 -4.58 8.19
C HIS A 95 4.52 -5.47 9.44
N THR A 96 5.54 -5.52 10.31
CA THR A 96 5.55 -6.30 11.55
C THR A 96 5.48 -5.40 12.79
N ALA A 97 4.92 -5.91 13.90
CA ALA A 97 4.94 -5.20 15.20
C ALA A 97 6.36 -4.81 15.59
N LYS A 98 7.21 -5.84 15.65
CA LYS A 98 8.59 -5.71 16.08
C LYS A 98 9.34 -4.74 15.18
N GLY A 99 9.16 -4.84 13.86
CA GLY A 99 9.80 -3.93 12.92
C GLY A 99 9.34 -2.49 13.06
N ARG A 100 8.04 -2.21 13.32
CA ARG A 100 7.59 -0.85 13.65
C ARG A 100 8.24 -0.32 14.91
N GLU A 101 8.23 -1.11 15.99
CA GLU A 101 8.87 -0.73 17.26
C GLU A 101 10.37 -0.45 17.08
N SER A 102 11.07 -1.27 16.30
CA SER A 102 12.48 -1.06 15.96
C SER A 102 12.70 0.22 15.14
N VAL A 103 11.87 0.48 14.14
CA VAL A 103 11.97 1.70 13.33
C VAL A 103 11.69 2.95 14.17
N LEU A 104 10.69 2.91 15.06
CA LEU A 104 10.41 4.00 15.99
C LEU A 104 11.57 4.23 16.95
N ALA A 105 12.22 3.18 17.45
CA ALA A 105 13.41 3.31 18.29
C ALA A 105 14.57 3.98 17.55
N VAL A 106 14.79 3.64 16.28
CA VAL A 106 15.81 4.30 15.44
C VAL A 106 15.46 5.79 15.24
N LEU A 107 14.19 6.11 14.97
CA LEU A 107 13.75 7.51 14.83
C LEU A 107 13.91 8.31 16.12
N THR A 108 13.62 7.71 17.28
CA THR A 108 13.88 8.34 18.60
C THR A 108 15.37 8.59 18.82
N ASN A 109 16.22 7.64 18.44
CA ASN A 109 17.66 7.82 18.57
C ASN A 109 18.20 8.89 17.62
N LEU A 110 17.67 8.97 16.39
CA LEU A 110 17.94 10.05 15.44
C LEU A 110 17.58 11.42 16.00
N ASP A 111 16.39 11.54 16.60
CA ASP A 111 15.90 12.78 17.23
C ASP A 111 16.83 13.24 18.37
N HIS A 112 17.38 12.28 19.12
CA HIS A 112 18.38 12.55 20.16
C HIS A 112 19.82 12.70 19.64
N GLY A 113 20.08 12.49 18.35
CA GLY A 113 21.42 12.58 17.75
C GLY A 113 22.35 11.41 18.08
N VAL A 114 21.81 10.23 18.38
CA VAL A 114 22.56 9.01 18.74
C VAL A 114 22.40 7.97 17.62
N LEU A 115 23.47 7.59 16.92
CA LEU A 115 23.41 6.56 15.85
C LEU A 115 24.70 5.76 15.71
#